data_AF-A0A7X7VHB2-F1
#
_entry.id   AF-A0A7X7VHB2-F1
#
_cell.length_a   1.000
_cell.length_b   1.000
_cell.length_c   1.000
_cell.angle_alpha   90.00
_cell.angle_beta   90.00
_cell.angle_gamma   90.00
#
_symmetry.space_group_name_H-M   'P 1'
#
loop_
_entity.id
_entity.type
_entity.pdbx_description
1 polymer ?
#
loop_
_entity_poly.entity_id
_entity_poly.type
_entity_poly.pdbx_seq_one_letter_code
_entity_poly.pdbx_strand_id
1 'polypeptide(L)'
;MIIENCLFGVDINPNSVKICRLRLWIELLKSAYYKPNTNYRELETLPNIDINIKCGNSLISRYSLDADIKAALKSSKWNIDNYREAVMTYRNAQSKEEKRSMEQLIGKIKSDFETEVSKNDKRFLKLNKLNGELLSLTNQSSLFELSNTQKEEWNKKVNKLTEEIKKHETEIAHIKSNKIYEDAFEWRFEFPEVLNNDGDFIGFDILIGNPPYLNVELIEQTHKEYFKEKFETFFKRSDI
;
A
#
# COMPACT_ATOMS: atom_id res chain seq x y z
N MET A 1 -11.40 11.56 -19.86
CA MET A 1 -10.74 10.74 -20.90
C MET A 1 -10.19 9.45 -20.27
N ILE A 2 -9.98 8.34 -21.01
CA ILE A 2 -9.49 7.06 -20.44
C ILE A 2 -8.14 7.25 -19.71
N ILE A 3 -7.22 8.02 -20.29
CA ILE A 3 -5.89 8.29 -19.72
C ILE A 3 -5.99 8.96 -18.33
N GLU A 4 -6.99 9.80 -18.12
CA GLU A 4 -7.12 10.61 -16.90
C GLU A 4 -7.72 9.81 -15.74
N ASN A 5 -8.65 8.90 -16.04
CA ASN A 5 -9.48 8.26 -15.01
C ASN A 5 -9.23 6.75 -14.86
N CYS A 6 -8.61 6.11 -15.86
CA CYS A 6 -8.50 4.65 -15.91
C CYS A 6 -7.06 4.15 -16.01
N LEU A 7 -6.11 5.01 -16.39
CA LEU A 7 -4.70 4.64 -16.49
C LEU A 7 -3.94 5.03 -15.23
N PHE A 8 -3.44 4.02 -14.52
CA PHE A 8 -2.58 4.15 -13.35
C PHE A 8 -1.27 3.43 -13.60
N GLY A 9 -0.18 3.92 -13.01
CA GLY A 9 1.13 3.34 -13.23
C GLY A 9 2.06 3.57 -12.06
N VAL A 10 2.97 2.63 -11.86
CA VAL A 10 4.04 2.74 -10.88
C VAL A 10 5.31 2.12 -11.43
N ASP A 11 6.44 2.78 -11.18
CA ASP A 11 7.76 2.31 -11.56
C ASP A 11 8.75 2.65 -10.45
N ILE A 12 9.70 1.77 -10.18
CA ILE A 12 10.73 1.99 -9.16
C ILE A 12 11.76 3.04 -9.59
N ASN A 13 11.95 3.22 -10.90
CA ASN A 13 12.88 4.19 -11.46
C ASN A 13 12.20 5.56 -11.64
N PRO A 14 12.61 6.60 -10.90
CA PRO A 14 12.01 7.93 -11.00
C PRO A 14 12.16 8.56 -12.39
N ASN A 15 13.19 8.18 -13.16
CA ASN A 15 13.36 8.67 -14.53
C ASN A 15 12.33 8.06 -15.48
N SER A 16 12.03 6.77 -15.34
CA SER A 16 10.95 6.11 -16.10
C SER A 16 9.61 6.78 -15.84
N VAL A 17 9.31 7.09 -14.57
CA VAL A 17 8.09 7.83 -14.18
C VAL A 17 8.01 9.19 -14.87
N LYS A 18 9.10 9.97 -14.86
CA LYS A 18 9.14 11.29 -15.51
C LYS A 18 8.91 11.20 -17.02
N ILE A 19 9.57 10.24 -17.68
CA ILE A 19 9.41 10.02 -19.13
C ILE A 19 7.99 9.59 -19.46
N CYS A 20 7.40 8.69 -18.66
CA CYS A 20 6.02 8.25 -18.82
C CYS A 20 5.04 9.42 -18.70
N ARG A 21 5.16 10.23 -17.63
CA ARG A 21 4.34 11.44 -17.44
C ARG A 21 4.46 12.41 -18.61
N LEU A 22 5.69 12.68 -19.09
CA LEU A 22 5.92 13.54 -20.26
C LEU A 22 5.25 12.99 -21.52
N ARG A 23 5.37 11.69 -21.78
CA ARG A 23 4.78 11.05 -22.96
C ARG A 23 3.25 11.12 -22.93
N LEU A 24 2.65 10.87 -21.77
CA LEU A 24 1.21 11.01 -21.58
C LEU A 24 0.75 12.45 -21.75
N TRP A 25 1.51 13.44 -21.25
CA TRP A 25 1.22 14.86 -21.49
C TRP A 25 1.24 15.23 -22.98
N ILE A 26 2.23 14.76 -23.73
CA ILE A 26 2.30 14.99 -25.19
C ILE A 26 1.07 14.38 -25.88
N GLU A 27 0.64 13.20 -25.45
CA GLU A 27 -0.54 12.53 -26.02
C GLU A 27 -1.84 13.31 -25.71
N LEU A 28 -2.00 13.80 -24.48
CA LEU A 28 -3.13 14.65 -24.10
C LEU A 28 -3.13 15.97 -24.89
N LEU A 29 -1.96 16.56 -25.12
CA LEU A 29 -1.83 17.81 -25.86
C LEU A 29 -2.31 17.68 -27.31
N LYS A 30 -2.15 16.51 -27.95
CA LYS A 30 -2.71 16.26 -29.29
C LYS A 30 -4.23 16.37 -29.34
N SER A 31 -4.88 16.11 -28.21
CA SER A 31 -6.35 16.14 -28.07
C SER A 31 -6.84 17.44 -27.42
N ALA A 32 -5.95 18.37 -27.09
CA ALA A 32 -6.31 19.65 -26.49
C ALA A 32 -6.70 20.66 -27.59
N TYR A 33 -7.86 21.29 -27.42
CA TYR A 33 -8.36 22.28 -28.38
C TYR A 33 -8.19 23.70 -27.85
N TYR A 34 -8.18 24.66 -28.77
CA TYR A 34 -8.31 26.07 -28.40
C TYR A 34 -9.76 26.37 -28.03
N LYS A 35 -9.95 27.09 -26.92
CA LYS A 35 -11.29 27.36 -26.39
C LYS A 35 -12.04 28.34 -27.30
N PRO A 36 -13.23 27.99 -27.83
CA PRO A 36 -13.98 28.88 -28.71
C PRO A 36 -14.41 30.19 -28.03
N ASN A 37 -14.70 30.14 -26.73
CA ASN A 37 -15.11 31.28 -25.92
C ASN A 37 -14.00 32.33 -25.67
N THR A 38 -12.74 32.03 -26.01
CA THR A 38 -11.60 32.97 -25.91
C THR A 38 -11.15 33.48 -27.28
N ASN A 39 -12.00 33.37 -28.31
CA ASN A 39 -11.62 33.59 -29.71
C ASN A 39 -10.41 32.73 -30.13
N TYR A 40 -10.35 31.49 -29.64
CA TYR A 40 -9.26 30.55 -29.92
C TYR A 40 -7.87 31.03 -29.50
N ARG A 41 -7.79 31.92 -28.48
CA ARG A 41 -6.51 32.45 -27.99
C ARG A 41 -5.94 31.65 -26.82
N GLU A 42 -6.78 30.92 -26.11
CA GLU A 42 -6.38 30.09 -24.98
C GLU A 42 -6.57 28.61 -25.28
N LEU A 43 -5.60 27.79 -24.89
CA LEU A 43 -5.69 26.33 -24.95
C LEU A 43 -6.51 25.82 -23.77
N GLU A 44 -7.20 24.70 -23.95
CA GLU A 44 -7.74 23.91 -22.84
C GLU A 44 -6.66 23.55 -21.81
N THR A 45 -7.02 23.65 -20.54
CA THR A 45 -6.11 23.33 -19.44
C THR A 45 -6.06 21.83 -19.27
N LEU A 46 -4.85 21.28 -19.39
CA LEU A 46 -4.62 19.84 -19.27
C LEU A 46 -4.75 19.41 -17.79
N PRO A 47 -5.30 18.22 -17.53
CA PRO A 47 -5.40 17.70 -16.18
C PRO A 47 -4.03 17.29 -15.61
N ASN A 48 -3.91 17.36 -14.29
CA ASN A 48 -2.73 16.91 -13.54
C ASN A 48 -2.73 15.37 -13.41
N ILE A 49 -2.12 14.69 -14.38
CA ILE A 49 -1.98 13.21 -14.38
C ILE A 49 -0.78 12.68 -13.56
N ASP A 50 0.01 13.56 -12.96
CA ASP A 50 1.12 13.16 -12.08
C ASP A 50 0.64 12.39 -10.85
N ILE A 51 -0.65 12.51 -10.50
CA ILE A 51 -1.29 11.70 -9.46
C ILE A 51 -1.56 10.26 -9.90
N ASN A 52 -1.63 9.96 -11.19
CA ASN A 52 -1.92 8.61 -11.68
C ASN A 52 -0.66 7.76 -11.87
N ILE A 53 0.48 8.39 -12.18
CA ILE A 53 1.77 7.70 -12.38
C ILE A 53 2.68 8.01 -11.21
N LYS A 54 3.06 7.00 -10.41
CA LYS A 54 3.82 7.15 -9.16
C LYS A 54 5.19 6.49 -9.22
N CYS A 55 6.08 6.90 -8.33
CA CYS A 55 7.37 6.24 -8.12
C CYS A 55 7.26 5.32 -6.92
N GLY A 56 7.68 4.07 -7.04
CA GLY A 56 7.64 3.10 -5.94
C GLY A 56 7.79 1.66 -6.40
N ASN A 57 7.97 0.76 -5.44
CA ASN A 57 8.06 -0.66 -5.65
C ASN A 57 6.68 -1.31 -5.46
N SER A 58 6.04 -1.66 -6.57
CA SER A 58 4.73 -2.32 -6.60
C SER A 58 4.69 -3.74 -6.07
N LEU A 59 5.85 -4.40 -5.99
CA LEU A 59 5.94 -5.83 -5.64
C LEU A 59 5.98 -6.05 -4.13
N ILE A 60 6.15 -4.99 -3.35
CA ILE A 60 6.34 -5.05 -1.92
C ILE A 60 5.30 -4.17 -1.25
N SER A 61 4.59 -4.73 -0.27
CA SER A 61 3.69 -3.99 0.60
C SER A 61 4.10 -4.18 2.06
N ARG A 62 4.07 -3.09 2.81
CA ARG A 62 4.25 -3.08 4.27
C ARG A 62 3.01 -3.63 4.96
N TYR A 63 1.83 -3.33 4.40
CA TYR A 63 0.54 -3.78 4.91
C TYR A 63 -0.03 -4.86 4.00
N SER A 64 -0.72 -5.82 4.60
CA SER A 64 -1.41 -6.86 3.83
C SER A 64 -2.64 -6.28 3.12
N LEU A 65 -2.98 -6.77 1.92
CA LEU A 65 -4.11 -6.27 1.14
C LEU A 65 -5.48 -6.49 1.82
N ASP A 66 -5.58 -7.46 2.72
CA ASP A 66 -6.72 -7.73 3.58
C ASP A 66 -6.70 -6.92 4.89
N ALA A 67 -5.71 -6.05 5.09
CA ALA A 67 -5.70 -5.16 6.25
C ALA A 67 -6.92 -4.25 6.20
N ASP A 68 -7.68 -4.20 7.30
CA ASP A 68 -8.95 -3.51 7.35
C ASP A 68 -8.77 -1.98 7.38
N ILE A 69 -8.98 -1.35 6.23
CA ILE A 69 -8.96 0.11 6.10
C ILE A 69 -10.31 0.69 6.59
N LYS A 70 -11.37 -0.10 6.77
CA LYS A 70 -12.67 0.39 7.31
C LYS A 70 -12.51 0.98 8.68
N ALA A 71 -11.73 0.31 9.52
CA ALA A 71 -11.44 0.81 10.86
C ALA A 71 -10.73 2.18 10.80
N ALA A 72 -9.77 2.33 9.87
CA ALA A 72 -9.09 3.59 9.61
C ALA A 72 -10.01 4.68 9.05
N LEU A 73 -10.95 4.33 8.16
CA LEU A 73 -11.95 5.25 7.59
C LEU A 73 -13.00 5.68 8.63
N LYS A 74 -13.36 4.80 9.57
CA LYS A 74 -14.30 5.12 10.66
C LYS A 74 -13.66 5.94 11.78
N SER A 75 -12.39 5.68 12.10
CA SER A 75 -11.66 6.40 13.14
C SER A 75 -11.13 7.74 12.65
N SER A 76 -10.70 7.81 11.39
CA SER A 76 -10.33 9.06 10.74
C SER A 76 -11.58 9.87 10.41
N LYS A 77 -11.42 11.19 10.29
CA LYS A 77 -12.50 12.09 9.85
C LYS A 77 -12.77 11.99 8.33
N TRP A 78 -12.19 11.00 7.66
CA TRP A 78 -12.14 10.88 6.21
C TRP A 78 -12.95 9.66 5.76
N ASN A 79 -13.82 9.85 4.77
CA ASN A 79 -14.41 8.76 4.01
C ASN A 79 -13.70 8.64 2.64
N ILE A 80 -13.96 7.54 1.93
CA ILE A 80 -13.37 7.31 0.59
C ILE A 80 -13.81 8.39 -0.40
N ASP A 81 -15.05 8.85 -0.32
CA ASP A 81 -15.59 9.84 -1.27
C ASP A 81 -14.89 11.20 -1.16
N ASN A 82 -14.64 11.69 0.06
CA ASN A 82 -13.86 12.89 0.32
C ASN A 82 -12.44 12.75 -0.23
N TYR A 83 -11.85 11.54 -0.15
CA TYR A 83 -10.52 11.30 -0.71
C TYR A 83 -10.56 11.32 -2.25
N ARG A 84 -11.53 10.66 -2.88
CA ARG A 84 -11.74 10.72 -4.34
C ARG A 84 -11.98 12.16 -4.80
N GLU A 85 -12.76 12.94 -4.05
CA GLU A 85 -13.02 14.36 -4.33
C GLU A 85 -11.75 15.21 -4.24
N ALA A 86 -10.91 14.98 -3.23
CA ALA A 86 -9.61 15.67 -3.11
C ALA A 86 -8.68 15.33 -4.30
N VAL A 87 -8.64 14.08 -4.74
CA VAL A 87 -7.88 13.64 -5.93
C VAL A 87 -8.44 14.26 -7.21
N MET A 88 -9.77 14.30 -7.36
CA MET A 88 -10.44 14.92 -8.51
C MET A 88 -10.22 16.43 -8.57
N THR A 89 -10.25 17.11 -7.42
CA THR A 89 -9.95 18.55 -7.32
C THR A 89 -8.51 18.81 -7.70
N TYR A 90 -7.57 18.01 -7.18
CA TYR A 90 -6.17 18.10 -7.58
C TYR A 90 -5.97 17.89 -9.09
N ARG A 91 -6.63 16.88 -9.67
CA ARG A 91 -6.54 16.54 -11.10
C ARG A 91 -6.98 17.71 -11.98
N ASN A 92 -8.01 18.44 -11.56
CA ASN A 92 -8.59 19.56 -12.32
C ASN A 92 -8.13 20.95 -11.85
N ALA A 93 -7.21 21.02 -10.88
CA ALA A 93 -6.76 22.27 -10.30
C ALA A 93 -6.21 23.24 -11.36
N GLN A 94 -6.68 24.48 -11.31
CA GLN A 94 -6.33 25.52 -12.31
C GLN A 94 -5.26 26.49 -11.77
N SER A 95 -4.99 26.46 -10.46
CA SER A 95 -4.00 27.30 -9.81
C SER A 95 -2.95 26.48 -9.06
N LYS A 96 -1.76 27.06 -8.89
CA LYS A 96 -0.67 26.42 -8.14
C LYS A 96 -1.00 26.30 -6.66
N GLU A 97 -1.76 27.26 -6.13
CA GLU A 97 -2.22 27.32 -4.75
C GLU A 97 -3.22 26.19 -4.45
N GLU A 98 -4.21 26.01 -5.32
CA GLU A 98 -5.17 24.90 -5.24
C GLU A 98 -4.45 23.55 -5.31
N LYS A 99 -3.55 23.39 -6.28
CA LYS A 99 -2.71 22.20 -6.41
C LYS A 99 -1.97 21.89 -5.12
N ARG A 100 -1.25 22.86 -4.57
CA ARG A 100 -0.49 22.71 -3.32
C ARG A 100 -1.38 22.38 -2.12
N SER A 101 -2.55 23.01 -2.03
CA SER A 101 -3.50 22.75 -0.94
C SER A 101 -4.02 21.31 -0.98
N MET A 102 -4.31 20.79 -2.17
CA MET A 102 -4.77 19.42 -2.35
C MET A 102 -3.64 18.40 -2.16
N GLU A 103 -2.40 18.70 -2.58
CA GLU A 103 -1.23 17.86 -2.26
C GLU A 103 -1.06 17.68 -0.75
N GLN A 104 -1.19 18.77 0.02
CA GLN A 104 -1.10 18.72 1.48
C GLN A 104 -2.25 17.92 2.10
N LEU A 105 -3.47 18.12 1.61
CA LEU A 105 -4.64 17.39 2.07
C LEU A 105 -4.51 15.89 1.81
N ILE A 106 -4.14 15.50 0.58
CA ILE A 106 -3.93 14.12 0.18
C ILE A 106 -2.80 13.48 1.01
N GLY A 107 -1.69 14.20 1.21
CA GLY A 107 -0.59 13.74 2.05
C GLY A 107 -1.03 13.49 3.49
N LYS A 108 -1.88 14.35 4.05
CA LYS A 108 -2.45 14.17 5.38
C LYS A 108 -3.37 12.95 5.46
N ILE A 109 -4.28 12.79 4.50
CA ILE A 109 -5.19 11.63 4.44
C ILE A 109 -4.38 10.32 4.42
N LYS A 110 -3.33 10.25 3.58
CA LYS A 110 -2.45 9.08 3.50
C LYS A 110 -1.73 8.78 4.82
N SER A 111 -1.21 9.82 5.50
CA SER A 111 -0.52 9.66 6.78
C SER A 111 -1.46 9.18 7.90
N ASP A 112 -2.70 9.71 7.91
CA ASP A 112 -3.74 9.26 8.84
C ASP A 112 -4.09 7.78 8.58
N PHE A 113 -4.27 7.38 7.32
CA PHE A 113 -4.49 5.96 6.96
C PHE A 113 -3.32 5.07 7.36
N GLU A 114 -2.09 5.46 7.07
CA GLU A 114 -0.91 4.67 7.44
C GLU A 114 -0.84 4.43 8.96
N THR A 115 -1.14 5.46 9.75
CA THR A 115 -1.14 5.39 11.21
C THR A 115 -2.21 4.43 11.72
N GLU A 116 -3.42 4.51 11.19
CA GLU A 116 -4.54 3.67 11.64
C GLU A 116 -4.39 2.22 11.18
N VAL A 117 -3.93 1.99 9.96
CA VAL A 117 -3.66 0.63 9.45
C VAL A 117 -2.51 -0.02 10.23
N SER A 118 -1.48 0.74 10.59
CA SER A 118 -0.40 0.25 11.46
C SER A 118 -0.89 -0.19 12.84
N LYS A 119 -1.84 0.53 13.44
CA LYS A 119 -2.42 0.17 14.75
C LYS A 119 -3.28 -1.09 14.68
N ASN A 120 -4.01 -1.26 13.59
CA ASN A 120 -4.91 -2.40 13.38
C ASN A 120 -4.23 -3.59 12.70
N ASP A 121 -2.92 -3.52 12.48
CA ASP A 121 -2.15 -4.63 11.92
C ASP A 121 -2.27 -5.86 12.83
N LYS A 122 -2.63 -7.01 12.24
CA LYS A 122 -2.78 -8.30 12.93
C LYS A 122 -1.53 -8.65 13.75
N ARG A 123 -0.33 -8.31 13.25
CA ARG A 123 0.94 -8.54 13.93
C ARG A 123 1.02 -7.72 15.22
N PHE A 124 0.64 -6.44 15.17
CA PHE A 124 0.63 -5.54 16.31
C PHE A 124 -0.46 -5.91 17.33
N LEU A 125 -1.68 -6.22 16.86
CA LEU A 125 -2.78 -6.68 17.71
C LEU A 125 -2.43 -7.98 18.45
N LYS A 126 -1.78 -8.93 17.77
CA LYS A 126 -1.31 -10.18 18.37
C LYS A 126 -0.23 -9.93 19.42
N LEU A 127 0.73 -9.04 19.14
CA LEU A 127 1.75 -8.65 20.11
C LEU A 127 1.12 -8.02 21.37
N ASN A 128 0.15 -7.11 21.22
CA ASN A 128 -0.54 -6.51 22.37
C ASN A 128 -1.31 -7.54 23.19
N LYS A 129 -1.94 -8.52 22.54
CA LYS A 129 -2.62 -9.62 23.23
C LYS A 129 -1.64 -10.46 24.06
N LEU A 130 -0.51 -10.86 23.47
CA LEU A 130 0.53 -11.63 24.17
C LEU A 130 1.12 -10.84 25.34
N ASN A 131 1.37 -9.54 25.17
CA ASN A 131 1.82 -8.66 26.26
C ASN A 131 0.78 -8.53 27.37
N GLY A 132 -0.51 -8.43 27.04
CA GLY A 132 -1.59 -8.43 28.01
C GLY A 132 -1.71 -9.75 28.78
N GLU A 133 -1.57 -10.88 28.09
CA GLU A 133 -1.53 -12.22 28.69
C GLU A 133 -0.33 -12.34 29.65
N LEU A 134 0.87 -11.95 29.22
CA LEU A 134 2.06 -11.94 30.06
C LEU A 134 1.88 -11.05 31.30
N LEU A 135 1.34 -9.85 31.14
CA LEU A 135 1.07 -8.92 32.23
C LEU A 135 0.06 -9.49 33.23
N SER A 136 -1.01 -10.15 32.74
CA SER A 136 -1.99 -10.80 33.61
C SER A 136 -1.37 -11.96 34.40
N LEU A 137 -0.44 -12.68 33.78
CA LEU A 137 0.24 -13.84 34.36
C LEU A 137 1.30 -13.41 35.41
N THR A 138 1.93 -12.24 35.24
CA THR A 138 2.95 -11.71 36.15
C THR A 138 2.35 -10.83 37.26
N ASN A 139 1.26 -10.11 36.99
CA ASN A 139 0.53 -9.31 37.97
C ASN A 139 -0.52 -10.11 38.77
N GLN A 140 -0.73 -11.39 38.47
CA GLN A 140 -1.44 -12.30 39.38
C GLN A 140 -0.61 -12.44 40.66
N SER A 141 -0.81 -11.52 41.59
CA SER A 141 -0.35 -11.64 42.96
C SER A 141 -1.08 -12.83 43.59
N SER A 142 -0.41 -13.97 43.62
CA SER A 142 -0.92 -15.14 44.31
C SER A 142 -0.98 -14.82 45.81
N LEU A 143 -2.18 -14.81 46.39
CA LEU A 143 -2.41 -14.64 47.84
C LEU A 143 -1.73 -15.74 48.69
N PHE A 144 -1.24 -16.80 48.04
CA PHE A 144 -0.52 -17.92 48.64
C PHE A 144 0.75 -18.24 47.85
N GLU A 145 1.77 -18.76 48.52
CA GLU A 145 2.99 -19.25 47.86
C GLU A 145 2.67 -20.42 46.91
N LEU A 146 3.12 -20.28 45.66
CA LEU A 146 3.06 -21.35 44.67
C LEU A 146 3.95 -22.53 45.10
N SER A 147 3.46 -23.76 44.90
CA SER A 147 4.29 -24.96 45.07
C SER A 147 5.46 -24.98 44.08
N ASN A 148 6.49 -25.77 44.34
CA ASN A 148 7.65 -25.89 43.43
C ASN A 148 7.23 -26.35 42.02
N THR A 149 6.29 -27.29 41.90
CA THR A 149 5.76 -27.76 40.62
C THR A 149 4.99 -26.67 39.88
N GLN A 150 4.18 -25.87 40.60
CA GLN A 150 3.44 -24.74 40.02
C GLN A 150 4.37 -23.62 39.56
N LYS A 151 5.47 -23.36 40.29
CA LYS A 151 6.51 -22.40 39.88
C LYS A 151 7.19 -22.83 38.58
N GLU A 152 7.52 -24.10 38.42
CA GLU A 152 8.12 -24.62 37.19
C GLU A 152 7.17 -24.51 35.99
N GLU A 153 5.89 -24.84 36.14
CA GLU A 153 4.89 -24.68 35.08
C GLU A 153 4.66 -23.22 34.71
N TRP A 154 4.62 -22.33 35.71
CA TRP A 154 4.51 -20.89 35.49
C TRP A 154 5.73 -20.35 34.73
N ASN A 155 6.94 -20.70 35.17
CA ASN A 155 8.19 -20.32 34.48
C ASN A 155 8.22 -20.79 33.02
N LYS A 156 7.78 -22.03 32.75
CA LYS A 156 7.67 -22.54 31.36
C LYS A 156 6.70 -21.72 30.51
N LYS A 157 5.53 -21.35 31.06
CA LYS A 157 4.54 -20.51 30.36
C LYS A 157 5.07 -19.11 30.10
N VAL A 158 5.70 -18.48 31.10
CA VAL A 158 6.35 -17.16 30.97
C VAL A 158 7.41 -17.20 29.88
N ASN A 159 8.31 -18.18 29.92
CA ASN A 159 9.40 -18.30 28.94
C ASN A 159 8.87 -18.50 27.51
N LYS A 160 7.84 -19.34 27.34
CA LYS A 160 7.23 -19.54 26.03
C LYS A 160 6.59 -18.24 25.50
N LEU A 161 5.84 -17.54 26.34
CA LEU A 161 5.21 -16.26 25.98
C LEU A 161 6.26 -15.19 25.64
N THR A 162 7.33 -15.08 26.42
CA THR A 162 8.40 -14.10 26.17
C THR A 162 9.17 -14.40 24.89
N GLU A 163 9.41 -15.67 24.56
CA GLU A 163 9.99 -16.08 23.28
C GLU A 163 9.10 -15.71 22.08
N GLU A 164 7.79 -15.98 22.18
CA GLU A 164 6.82 -15.62 21.14
C GLU A 164 6.72 -14.09 20.95
N ILE A 165 6.68 -13.33 22.05
CA ILE A 165 6.70 -11.85 22.05
C ILE A 165 7.95 -11.35 21.34
N LYS A 166 9.14 -11.82 21.74
CA LYS A 166 10.41 -11.40 21.14
C LYS A 166 10.47 -11.70 19.64
N LYS A 167 9.92 -12.83 19.21
CA LYS A 167 9.82 -13.17 17.78
C LYS A 167 8.94 -12.18 17.02
N HIS A 168 7.78 -11.80 17.55
CA HIS A 168 6.89 -10.82 16.90
C HIS A 168 7.46 -9.40 16.95
N GLU A 169 8.13 -9.01 18.03
CA GLU A 169 8.82 -7.71 18.13
C GLU A 169 9.93 -7.58 17.09
N THR A 170 10.76 -8.62 16.93
CA THR A 170 11.84 -8.63 15.93
C THR A 170 11.29 -8.59 14.50
N GLU A 171 10.20 -9.30 14.22
CA GLU A 171 9.52 -9.24 12.92
C GLU A 171 8.99 -7.82 12.62
N ILE A 172 8.26 -7.21 13.56
CA ILE A 172 7.73 -5.85 13.42
C ILE A 172 8.86 -4.82 13.29
N ALA A 173 9.91 -4.95 14.10
CA ALA A 173 11.08 -4.07 14.01
C ALA A 173 11.77 -4.20 12.66
N HIS A 174 11.92 -5.41 12.14
CA HIS A 174 12.45 -5.66 10.81
C HIS A 174 11.59 -5.00 9.73
N ILE A 175 10.27 -5.16 9.75
CA ILE A 175 9.38 -4.50 8.78
C ILE A 175 9.48 -2.97 8.84
N LYS A 176 9.59 -2.39 10.04
CA LYS A 176 9.70 -0.93 10.22
C LYS A 176 11.06 -0.36 9.81
N SER A 177 12.14 -1.09 10.06
CA SER A 177 13.52 -0.62 9.87
C SER A 177 14.13 -1.05 8.54
N ASN A 178 13.55 -2.04 7.86
CA ASN A 178 14.12 -2.57 6.64
C ASN A 178 13.85 -1.61 5.48
N LYS A 179 14.96 -1.12 4.90
CA LYS A 179 14.99 -0.29 3.69
C LYS A 179 14.19 -0.86 2.52
N ILE A 180 13.99 -2.17 2.46
CA ILE A 180 13.17 -2.82 1.44
C ILE A 180 11.74 -2.23 1.40
N TYR A 181 11.22 -1.78 2.54
CA TYR A 181 9.89 -1.15 2.64
C TYR A 181 9.91 0.37 2.58
N GLU A 182 11.06 1.00 2.34
CA GLU A 182 11.17 2.47 2.18
C GLU A 182 10.46 2.93 0.90
N ASP A 183 10.64 2.18 -0.19
CA ASP A 183 10.02 2.45 -1.48
C ASP A 183 8.75 1.62 -1.75
N ALA A 184 8.23 0.89 -0.75
CA ALA A 184 7.05 0.04 -0.93
C ALA A 184 5.83 0.87 -1.37
N PHE A 185 5.14 0.40 -2.41
CA PHE A 185 4.00 1.12 -2.98
C PHE A 185 2.67 0.56 -2.49
N GLU A 186 1.98 1.32 -1.65
CA GLU A 186 0.68 0.94 -1.10
C GLU A 186 -0.46 1.41 -2.01
N TRP A 187 -0.84 0.57 -2.98
CA TRP A 187 -1.89 0.83 -3.97
C TRP A 187 -3.17 1.43 -3.36
N ARG A 188 -3.61 0.89 -2.23
CA ARG A 188 -4.83 1.30 -1.52
C ARG A 188 -4.72 2.72 -0.95
N PHE A 189 -3.52 3.18 -0.63
CA PHE A 189 -3.32 4.55 -0.12
C PHE A 189 -3.10 5.52 -1.26
N GLU A 190 -2.47 5.06 -2.33
CA GLU A 190 -2.07 5.91 -3.44
C GLU A 190 -3.20 6.19 -4.45
N PHE A 191 -4.12 5.25 -4.64
CA PHE A 191 -5.23 5.37 -5.58
C PHE A 191 -6.57 5.07 -4.87
N PRO A 192 -7.37 6.07 -4.48
CA PRO A 192 -8.69 5.82 -3.91
C PRO A 192 -9.69 5.21 -4.90
N GLU A 193 -9.42 5.28 -6.20
CA GLU A 193 -10.27 4.73 -7.25
C GLU A 193 -10.36 3.20 -7.22
N VAL A 194 -9.36 2.52 -6.65
CA VAL A 194 -9.29 1.05 -6.54
C VAL A 194 -9.93 0.52 -5.26
N LEU A 195 -10.59 1.40 -4.50
CA LEU A 195 -11.32 1.07 -3.29
C LEU A 195 -12.83 1.20 -3.55
N ASN A 196 -13.65 0.38 -2.89
CA ASN A 196 -15.10 0.63 -2.83
C ASN A 196 -15.44 1.68 -1.73
N ASN A 197 -16.72 2.00 -1.55
CA ASN A 197 -17.14 3.00 -0.54
C ASN A 197 -16.88 2.54 0.90
N ASP A 198 -16.81 1.23 1.11
CA ASP A 198 -16.43 0.63 2.38
C ASP A 198 -14.89 0.57 2.54
N GLY A 199 -14.09 0.98 1.56
CA GLY A 199 -12.63 0.90 1.63
C GLY A 199 -12.04 -0.49 1.37
N ASP A 200 -12.82 -1.45 0.87
CA ASP A 200 -12.28 -2.72 0.38
C ASP A 200 -11.53 -2.51 -0.94
N PHE A 201 -10.42 -3.21 -1.10
CA PHE A 201 -9.65 -3.21 -2.33
C PHE A 201 -10.38 -4.00 -3.42
N ILE A 202 -10.91 -3.28 -4.41
CA ILE A 202 -11.54 -3.87 -5.60
C ILE A 202 -10.52 -4.10 -6.72
N GLY A 203 -9.38 -3.42 -6.67
CA GLY A 203 -8.28 -3.62 -7.61
C GLY A 203 -8.49 -2.91 -8.95
N PHE A 204 -7.99 -3.55 -10.02
CA PHE A 204 -8.04 -3.04 -11.38
C PHE A 204 -8.66 -4.10 -12.30
N ASP A 205 -9.41 -3.66 -13.31
CA ASP A 205 -9.96 -4.55 -14.34
C ASP A 205 -8.86 -5.19 -15.20
N ILE A 206 -7.78 -4.46 -15.46
CA ILE A 206 -6.64 -4.89 -16.28
C ILE A 206 -5.35 -4.46 -15.59
N LEU A 207 -4.42 -5.38 -15.43
CA LEU A 207 -3.05 -5.10 -14.99
C LEU A 207 -2.08 -5.42 -16.13
N ILE A 208 -1.18 -4.49 -16.41
CA ILE A 208 -0.08 -4.68 -17.36
C ILE A 208 1.23 -4.49 -16.60
N GLY A 209 1.97 -5.58 -16.44
CA GLY A 209 3.30 -5.57 -15.84
C GLY A 209 4.38 -5.40 -16.90
N ASN A 210 5.55 -4.92 -16.48
CA ASN A 210 6.77 -5.13 -17.26
C ASN A 210 7.16 -6.60 -17.09
N PRO A 211 6.99 -7.45 -18.12
CA PRO A 211 7.25 -8.86 -17.97
C PRO A 211 8.68 -9.11 -17.51
N PRO A 212 8.92 -10.14 -16.68
CA PRO A 212 10.25 -10.52 -16.29
C PRO A 212 11.03 -10.90 -17.53
N TYR A 213 12.10 -10.16 -17.84
CA TYR A 213 13.09 -10.52 -18.84
C TYR A 213 13.99 -11.66 -18.30
N LEU A 214 13.37 -12.78 -17.98
CA LEU A 214 14.01 -13.97 -17.44
C LEU A 214 14.26 -14.94 -18.58
N ASN A 215 15.52 -15.33 -18.78
CA ASN A 215 15.79 -16.49 -19.60
C ASN A 215 15.38 -17.73 -18.81
N VAL A 216 14.19 -18.24 -19.12
CA VAL A 216 13.60 -19.42 -18.47
C VAL A 216 14.53 -20.63 -18.53
N GLU A 217 15.45 -20.71 -19.50
CA GLU A 217 16.44 -21.78 -19.58
C GLU A 217 17.42 -21.78 -18.40
N LEU A 218 17.78 -20.59 -17.87
CA LEU A 218 18.71 -20.42 -16.75
C LEU A 218 18.09 -20.68 -15.37
N ILE A 219 16.76 -20.82 -15.28
CA ILE A 219 16.09 -21.12 -14.02
C ILE A 219 16.39 -22.58 -13.63
N GLU A 220 16.79 -22.82 -12.38
CA GLU A 220 17.01 -24.17 -11.87
C GLU A 220 15.76 -25.04 -12.02
N GLN A 221 15.97 -26.33 -12.28
CA GLN A 221 14.89 -27.28 -12.53
C GLN A 221 13.91 -27.40 -11.36
N THR A 222 14.41 -27.30 -10.13
CA THR A 222 13.63 -27.27 -8.89
C THR A 222 12.65 -26.09 -8.84
N HIS A 223 13.10 -24.89 -9.21
CA HIS A 223 12.24 -23.71 -9.29
C HIS A 223 11.25 -23.81 -10.45
N LYS A 224 11.63 -24.39 -11.60
CA LYS A 224 10.72 -24.64 -12.73
C LYS A 224 9.56 -25.56 -12.32
N GLU A 225 9.86 -26.62 -11.57
CA GLU A 225 8.84 -27.56 -11.07
C GLU A 225 7.91 -26.88 -10.07
N TYR A 226 8.47 -26.10 -9.13
CA TYR A 226 7.69 -25.29 -8.19
C TYR A 226 6.73 -24.33 -8.91
N PHE A 227 7.22 -23.58 -9.91
CA PHE A 227 6.38 -22.63 -10.65
C PHE A 227 5.28 -23.34 -11.44
N LYS A 228 5.58 -24.48 -12.06
CA LYS A 228 4.61 -25.29 -12.79
C LYS A 228 3.51 -25.85 -11.89
N GLU A 229 3.83 -26.17 -10.63
CA GLU A 229 2.85 -26.65 -9.66
C GLU A 229 1.99 -25.51 -9.09
N LYS A 230 2.60 -24.34 -8.84
CA LYS A 230 1.93 -23.22 -8.16
C LYS A 230 1.17 -22.28 -9.08
N PHE A 231 1.54 -22.18 -10.35
CA PHE A 231 0.96 -21.22 -11.28
C PHE A 231 0.46 -21.93 -12.53
N GLU A 232 -0.86 -21.91 -12.74
CA GLU A 232 -1.52 -22.54 -13.89
C GLU A 232 -1.04 -21.96 -15.23
N THR A 233 -0.58 -20.71 -15.23
CA THR A 233 -0.13 -19.98 -16.43
C THR A 233 1.34 -20.21 -16.79
N PHE A 234 2.11 -20.94 -15.98
CA PHE A 234 3.53 -21.18 -16.24
C PHE A 234 3.75 -22.18 -17.39
N PHE A 235 4.25 -21.69 -18.52
CA PHE A 235 4.58 -22.46 -19.72
C PHE A 235 6.03 -22.23 -20.15
N LYS A 236 6.68 -23.20 -20.82
CA LYS A 236 8.13 -23.16 -21.16
C LYS A 236 8.59 -21.97 -22.03
N ARG A 237 7.68 -21.10 -22.49
CA ARG A 237 7.91 -19.83 -23.20
C ARG A 237 6.99 -18.70 -22.69
N SER A 238 6.46 -18.81 -21.48
CA SER A 238 5.65 -17.74 -20.91
C SER A 238 6.54 -16.74 -20.20
N ASP A 239 6.35 -15.47 -20.52
CA ASP A 239 6.59 -14.39 -19.58
C ASP A 239 5.73 -14.68 -18.34
N ILE A 240 6.36 -14.78 -17.16
CA ILE A 240 5.64 -14.93 -15.88
C ILE A 240 4.97 -13.62 -15.53
#